data_AF-A0A8I1P8N1-F1
#
_entry.id   AF-A0A8I1P8N1-F1
#
_cell.length_a   1.000
_cell.length_b   1.000
_cell.length_c   1.000
_cell.angle_alpha   90.00
_cell.angle_beta   90.00
_cell.angle_gamma   90.00
#
_symmetry.space_group_name_H-M   'P 1'
#
loop_
_entity.id
_entity.type
_entity.pdbx_description
1 polymer ?
#
loop_
_entity_poly.entity_id
_entity_poly.type
_entity_poly.pdbx_seq_one_letter_code
_entity_poly.pdbx_strand_id
1 'polypeptide(L)' 'MSVAAIGAILGLLLAVADIVLLRLLAARVDLAETKLALKVTGLVQLVLLPAMGWFVAPLIAGE' A
#
# COMPACT_ATOMS: atom_id res chain seq x y z
N MET A 1 3.31 -3.09 21.58
CA MET A 1 2.41 -2.69 20.48
C MET A 1 1.50 -3.87 20.17
N SER A 2 0.21 -3.65 19.92
CA SER A 2 -0.69 -4.75 19.53
C SER A 2 -0.28 -5.32 18.16
N VAL A 3 -0.60 -6.59 17.92
CA VAL A 3 -0.38 -7.26 16.62
C VAL A 3 -1.03 -6.47 15.48
N ALA A 4 -2.24 -5.93 15.72
CA ALA A 4 -2.93 -5.05 14.77
C ALA A 4 -2.11 -3.81 14.41
N ALA A 5 -1.51 -3.13 15.39
CA ALA A 5 -0.69 -1.94 15.15
C ALA A 5 0.58 -2.28 14.36
N ILE A 6 1.21 -3.42 14.64
CA ILE A 6 2.37 -3.92 13.88
C ILE A 6 1.96 -4.20 12.42
N GLY A 7 0.82 -4.87 12.22
CA GLY A 7 0.26 -5.14 10.91
C GLY A 7 0.00 -3.87 10.10
N ALA A 8 -0.61 -2.85 10.72
CA ALA A 8 -0.87 -1.58 10.06
C ALA A 8 0.41 -0.84 9.64
N ILE A 9 1.45 -0.87 10.48
CA ILE A 9 2.75 -0.25 10.15
C ILE A 9 3.43 -0.99 9.02
N LEU A 10 3.43 -2.33 9.05
CA LEU A 10 3.98 -3.13 7.94
C LEU A 10 3.19 -2.87 6.64
N GLY A 11 1.87 -2.80 6.71
CA GLY A 11 1.01 -2.43 5.59
C GLY A 11 1.34 -1.04 5.04
N LEU A 12 1.63 -0.07 5.92
CA LEU A 12 2.05 1.28 5.52
C LEU A 12 3.41 1.29 4.82
N LEU A 13 4.39 0.55 5.35
CA LEU A 13 5.71 0.42 4.72
C LEU A 13 5.60 -0.22 3.33
N LEU A 14 4.78 -1.27 3.19
CA LEU A 14 4.47 -1.90 1.91
C LEU A 14 3.82 -0.91 0.94
N ALA A 15 2.86 -0.11 1.40
CA ALA A 15 2.22 0.88 0.54
C ALA A 15 3.17 1.97 0.05
N VAL A 16 4.08 2.43 0.91
CA VAL A 16 5.11 3.40 0.52
C VAL A 16 6.04 2.78 -0.52
N ALA A 17 6.46 1.52 -0.34
CA ALA A 17 7.27 0.81 -1.31
C ALA A 17 6.54 0.68 -2.66
N ASP A 18 5.25 0.32 -2.65
CA ASP A 18 4.46 0.18 -3.87
C ASP A 18 4.28 1.51 -4.60
N ILE A 19 4.03 2.62 -3.89
CA ILE A 19 3.99 3.97 -4.49
C ILE A 19 5.29 4.30 -5.22
N VAL A 20 6.44 3.94 -4.64
CA VAL A 20 7.75 4.15 -5.29
C VAL A 20 7.84 3.33 -6.57
N LEU A 21 7.46 2.05 -6.54
CA LEU A 21 7.46 1.17 -7.72
C LEU A 21 6.49 1.66 -8.81
N LEU A 22 5.28 2.06 -8.44
CA LEU A 22 4.28 2.61 -9.37
C LEU A 22 4.76 3.93 -9.99
N ARG A 23 5.49 4.77 -9.25
CA ARG A 23 6.12 5.99 -9.81
C ARG A 23 7.21 5.65 -10.81
N LEU A 24 8.04 4.65 -10.52
CA LEU A 24 9.06 4.17 -11.47
C LEU A 24 8.42 3.61 -12.74
N LEU A 25 7.30 2.89 -12.61
CA LEU A 25 6.53 2.39 -13.75
C LEU A 25 5.89 3.53 -14.54
N ALA A 26 5.27 4.50 -13.87
CA ALA A 26 4.64 5.66 -14.51
C ALA A 26 5.63 6.51 -15.32
N ALA A 27 6.91 6.51 -14.93
CA ALA A 27 7.98 7.17 -15.68
C ALA A 27 8.30 6.48 -17.02
N ARG A 28 7.87 5.23 -17.21
CA ARG A 28 8.07 4.43 -18.43
C ARG A 28 6.86 4.40 -19.36
N VAL A 29 5.73 4.93 -18.93
CA VAL A 29 4.50 4.97 -19.73
C VAL A 29 4.40 6.33 -20.40
N ASP A 30 3.91 6.42 -21.63
CA ASP A 30 3.70 7.70 -22.29
C ASP A 30 2.29 8.24 -22.05
N LEU A 31 1.29 7.35 -22.07
CA LEU A 31 -0.13 7.67 -21.98
C LEU A 31 -0.51 8.32 -20.63
N ALA A 32 -1.19 9.47 -20.69
CA ALA A 32 -1.49 10.29 -19.51
C ALA A 32 -2.52 9.63 -18.58
N GLU A 33 -3.53 8.96 -19.14
CA GLU A 33 -4.58 8.27 -18.39
C GLU A 33 -3.99 7.12 -17.57
N THR A 34 -3.03 6.38 -18.11
CA THR A 34 -2.35 5.30 -17.40
C THR A 34 -1.50 5.86 -16.24
N LYS A 35 -0.80 6.98 -16.45
CA LYS A 35 -0.08 7.65 -15.36
C LYS A 35 -1.02 8.08 -14.24
N LEU A 36 -2.21 8.59 -14.59
CA LEU A 36 -3.23 8.97 -13.63
C LEU A 36 -3.72 7.75 -12.85
N ALA A 37 -4.06 6.66 -13.54
CA ALA A 37 -4.49 5.41 -12.92
C ALA A 37 -3.43 4.89 -11.94
N LEU A 38 -2.15 4.84 -12.34
CA LEU A 38 -1.05 4.41 -11.48
C LEU A 38 -0.90 5.30 -10.23
N LYS A 39 -1.07 6.63 -10.37
CA LYS A 39 -1.04 7.55 -9.22
C LYS A 39 -2.21 7.33 -8.27
N VAL A 40 -3.43 7.19 -8.79
CA VAL A 40 -4.63 6.95 -7.97
C VAL A 40 -4.52 5.62 -7.24
N THR A 41 -4.07 4.56 -7.93
CA THR A 41 -3.83 3.25 -7.32
C THR A 41 -2.85 3.35 -6.15
N GLY A 42 -1.73 4.06 -6.31
CA GLY A 42 -0.78 4.25 -5.21
C GLY A 42 -1.39 4.97 -4.00
N LEU A 43 -2.21 6.01 -4.23
CA LEU A 43 -2.91 6.71 -3.14
C LEU A 43 -3.92 5.80 -2.42
N VAL A 44 -4.65 4.98 -3.18
CA VAL A 44 -5.62 4.02 -2.63
C VAL A 44 -4.91 2.98 -1.78
N GLN A 45 -3.77 2.46 -2.24
CA GLN A 45 -2.98 1.47 -1.51
C GLN A 45 -2.39 2.01 -0.20
N LEU A 46 -2.10 3.32 -0.13
CA LEU A 46 -1.65 3.98 1.10
C LEU A 46 -2.62 3.82 2.27
N VAL A 47 -3.91 3.63 1.98
CA VAL A 47 -4.95 3.42 2.99
C VAL A 47 -5.32 1.94 3.10
N LEU A 48 -5.50 1.27 1.96
CA LEU A 48 -5.93 -0.13 1.95
C LEU A 48 -4.92 -1.07 2.60
N LEU A 49 -3.62 -0.94 2.32
CA LEU A 49 -2.63 -1.87 2.86
C LEU A 49 -2.48 -1.76 4.39
N PRO A 50 -2.39 -0.56 5.01
CA PRO A 50 -2.45 -0.46 6.46
C PRO A 50 -3.76 -0.98 7.06
N ALA A 51 -4.91 -0.67 6.45
CA ALA A 51 -6.19 -1.14 6.94
C ALA A 51 -6.25 -2.67 6.91
N MET A 52 -5.83 -3.30 5.79
CA MET A 52 -5.72 -4.75 5.71
C MET A 52 -4.75 -5.29 6.76
N GLY A 53 -3.58 -4.68 6.94
CA GLY A 53 -2.62 -5.10 7.97
C GLY A 53 -3.20 -5.04 9.38
N TRP A 54 -3.97 -4.01 9.72
CA TRP A 54 -4.63 -3.86 11.01
C TRP A 54 -5.59 -5.02 11.33
N PHE A 55 -6.41 -5.41 10.35
CA PHE A 55 -7.43 -6.45 10.54
C PHE A 55 -6.90 -7.87 10.32
N VAL A 56 -5.97 -8.06 9.38
CA VAL A 56 -5.46 -9.39 8.99
C VAL A 56 -4.35 -9.88 9.90
N ALA A 57 -3.48 -9.00 10.41
CA ALA A 57 -2.36 -9.44 11.26
C ALA A 57 -2.82 -10.21 12.51
N PRO A 58 -3.85 -9.77 13.26
CA PRO A 58 -4.36 -10.54 14.42
C PRO A 58 -4.99 -11.89 14.03
N LEU A 59 -5.65 -11.96 12.87
CA LEU A 59 -6.25 -13.21 12.36
C LEU A 59 -5.21 -14.31 12.11
N ILE A 60 -3.98 -13.93 11.76
CA ILE A 60 -2.91 -14.86 11.40
C ILE A 60 -1.95 -15.11 12.58
N ALA A 61 -1.57 -14.05 13.30
CA ALA A 61 -0.54 -14.12 14.33
C ALA A 61 -1.09 -14.23 15.77
N GLY A 62 -2.41 -14.23 15.95
CA GLY A 62 -3.06 -14.20 17.26
C GLY A 62 -3.26 -12.77 17.79
N GLU A 63 -4.00 -12.66 18.88
CA GLU A 63 -4.24 -11.38 19.57
C GLU A 63 -3.00 -10.85 20.29
#